data_AF-A0ABD4KX36-F1
#
_entry.id   AF-A0ABD4KX36-F1
#
_cell.length_a   1.000
_cell.length_b   1.000
_cell.length_c   1.000
_cell.angle_alpha   90.00
_cell.angle_beta   90.00
_cell.angle_gamma   90.00
#
_symmetry.space_group_name_H-M   'P 1'
#
loop_
_entity.id
_entity.type
_entity.pdbx_description
1 polymer ?
#
loop_
_entity_poly.entity_id
_entity_poly.type
_entity_poly.pdbx_seq_one_letter_code
_entity_poly.pdbx_strand_id
1 'polypeptide(L)'
;RGAIATPEITKLDGFQMEAIEEVGSDLGDSLTGSVTKVDTPDLNKMQNALDVDGSSDQTQAPNLIVNGDFEQGDQGWKSTHGVEASHSGNVYGVNGEGHGARVTELDTYTNTSLYQDLTDLTEGEVIAVSFDFAK
;
A
#
# COMPACT_ATOMS: atom_id res chain seq x y z
N ARG A 1 63.54 40.96 14.39
CA ARG A 1 62.67 39.97 15.06
C ARG A 1 63.06 39.97 16.53
N GLY A 2 62.18 40.42 17.41
CA GLY A 2 62.35 40.33 18.87
C GLY A 2 60.97 40.14 19.46
N ALA A 3 60.71 38.98 20.04
CA ALA A 3 59.45 38.67 20.68
C ALA A 3 59.38 39.40 22.02
N ILE A 4 58.27 40.09 22.28
CA ILE A 4 57.96 40.64 23.60
C ILE A 4 57.39 39.48 24.42
N ALA A 5 58.15 39.00 25.41
CA ALA A 5 57.67 38.00 26.36
C ALA A 5 56.81 38.69 27.41
N THR A 6 55.50 38.43 27.42
CA THR A 6 54.62 38.82 28.53
C THR A 6 54.67 37.72 29.60
N PRO A 7 54.93 38.05 30.88
CA PRO A 7 54.95 37.05 31.94
C PRO A 7 53.55 36.47 32.18
N GLU A 8 53.49 35.17 32.42
CA GLU A 8 52.30 34.47 32.90
C GLU A 8 52.06 34.87 34.37
N ILE A 9 50.88 35.41 34.68
CA ILE A 9 50.52 35.83 36.03
C ILE A 9 49.83 34.65 36.73
N THR A 10 50.58 33.90 37.53
CA THR A 10 50.08 32.70 38.24
C THR A 10 49.53 32.99 39.64
N LYS A 11 49.58 34.25 40.11
CA LYS A 11 48.97 34.69 41.37
C LYS A 11 48.68 36.20 41.34
N LEU A 12 47.48 36.62 41.78
CA LEU A 12 47.11 38.01 42.01
C LEU A 12 47.07 38.24 43.53
N ASP A 13 47.80 39.24 44.04
CA ASP A 13 47.85 39.52 45.49
C ASP A 13 46.45 39.84 46.03
N GLY A 14 46.01 39.07 47.04
CA GLY A 14 44.66 39.14 47.62
C GLY A 14 43.69 38.05 47.16
N PHE A 15 44.00 37.28 46.12
CA PHE A 15 43.22 36.11 45.70
C PHE A 15 44.14 34.92 45.38
N GLN A 16 44.17 33.93 46.27
CA GLN A 16 44.81 32.65 45.97
C GLN A 16 43.83 31.79 45.15
N MET A 17 44.18 31.45 43.91
CA MET A 17 43.48 30.38 43.20
C MET A 17 44.00 29.04 43.72
N GLU A 18 43.17 28.34 44.46
CA GLU A 18 43.40 26.92 44.73
C GLU A 18 42.94 26.10 43.52
N ALA A 19 43.60 24.97 43.26
CA ALA A 19 43.20 24.08 42.18
C ALA A 19 41.77 23.57 42.45
N ILE A 20 40.89 23.68 41.46
CA ILE A 20 39.52 23.16 41.57
C ILE A 20 39.60 21.63 41.43
N GLU A 21 39.07 20.89 42.41
CA GLU A 21 38.99 19.43 42.34
C GLU A 21 38.07 18.99 41.18
N GLU A 22 38.45 17.88 40.52
CA GLU A 22 37.65 17.29 39.45
C GLU A 22 36.37 16.67 40.01
N VAL A 23 35.22 17.03 39.44
CA VAL A 23 33.92 16.42 39.78
C VAL A 23 33.70 15.17 38.93
N GLY A 24 33.80 13.99 39.55
CA GLY A 24 33.44 12.70 38.96
C GLY A 24 31.92 12.47 38.93
N SER A 25 31.45 11.69 37.96
CA SER A 25 30.03 11.33 37.82
C SER A 25 29.80 9.87 38.16
N ASP A 26 28.88 9.58 39.08
CA ASP A 26 28.50 8.22 39.47
C ASP A 26 27.56 7.53 38.44
N LEU A 27 27.37 8.11 37.25
CA LEU A 27 26.50 7.56 36.21
C LEU A 27 27.02 6.26 35.57
N GLY A 28 28.27 5.86 35.86
CA GLY A 28 28.89 4.65 35.29
C GLY A 28 28.19 3.35 35.67
N ASP A 29 27.66 3.25 36.90
CA ASP A 29 27.16 1.98 37.44
C ASP A 29 25.63 1.80 37.31
N SER A 30 24.89 2.84 36.95
CA SER A 30 23.41 2.84 37.00
C SER A 30 22.72 2.72 35.63
N LEU A 31 23.46 2.75 34.51
CA LEU A 31 22.84 2.69 33.19
C LEU A 31 22.70 1.25 32.68
N THR A 32 21.71 0.51 33.19
CA THR A 32 21.31 -0.77 32.58
C THR A 32 20.14 -0.53 31.62
N GLY A 33 20.44 -0.26 30.35
CA GLY A 33 19.43 -0.24 29.28
C GLY A 33 19.13 -1.67 28.81
N SER A 34 17.91 -2.15 29.00
CA SER A 34 17.47 -3.41 28.40
C SER A 34 16.88 -3.14 27.01
N VAL A 35 17.50 -3.69 25.97
CA VAL A 35 16.94 -3.71 24.62
C VAL A 35 16.23 -5.05 24.45
N THR A 36 14.89 -5.04 24.49
CA THR A 36 14.12 -6.23 24.11
C THR A 36 14.32 -6.48 22.61
N LYS A 37 14.66 -7.73 22.27
CA LYS A 37 14.79 -8.17 20.89
C LYS A 37 13.47 -7.95 20.16
N VAL A 38 13.50 -7.26 19.03
CA VAL A 38 12.34 -7.13 18.15
C VAL A 38 12.19 -8.45 17.42
N ASP A 39 11.10 -9.17 17.67
CA ASP A 39 10.79 -10.38 16.91
C ASP A 39 10.53 -10.00 15.45
N THR A 40 11.08 -10.79 14.53
CA THR A 40 10.82 -10.60 13.10
C THR A 40 9.33 -10.87 12.87
N PRO A 41 8.58 -9.92 12.27
CA PRO A 41 7.16 -10.12 12.04
C PRO A 41 6.94 -11.32 11.12
N ASP A 42 5.91 -12.11 11.44
CA ASP A 42 5.53 -13.27 10.66
C ASP A 42 4.93 -12.80 9.32
N LEU A 43 5.77 -12.78 8.29
CA LEU A 43 5.41 -12.31 6.96
C LEU A 43 4.23 -13.09 6.37
N ASN A 44 4.07 -14.37 6.72
CA ASN A 44 2.95 -15.19 6.23
C ASN A 44 1.61 -14.74 6.83
N LYS A 45 1.60 -14.30 8.10
CA LYS A 45 0.40 -13.75 8.73
C LYS A 45 0.04 -12.38 8.17
N MET A 46 1.04 -11.58 7.78
CA MET A 46 0.78 -10.29 7.13
C MET A 46 0.24 -10.46 5.72
N GLN A 47 0.71 -11.47 4.97
CA GLN A 47 0.20 -11.78 3.63
C GLN A 47 -1.26 -12.23 3.61
N ASN A 48 -1.77 -12.84 4.69
CA ASN A 48 -3.19 -13.18 4.81
C ASN A 48 -4.05 -12.02 5.33
N ALA A 49 -3.44 -11.04 6.01
CA ALA A 49 -4.14 -9.86 6.52
C ALA A 49 -4.25 -8.74 5.48
N LEU A 50 -3.44 -8.82 4.43
CA LEU A 50 -3.43 -7.95 3.27
C LEU A 50 -3.81 -8.87 2.11
N ASP A 51 -5.04 -8.85 1.59
CA ASP A 51 -5.46 -9.56 0.36
C ASP A 51 -4.72 -9.00 -0.88
N VAL A 52 -3.40 -8.94 -0.82
CA VAL A 52 -2.50 -8.55 -1.89
C VAL A 52 -2.11 -9.85 -2.55
N ASP A 53 -2.90 -10.21 -3.57
CA ASP A 53 -2.64 -11.38 -4.40
C ASP A 53 -1.16 -11.38 -4.83
N GLY A 54 -0.47 -12.47 -4.49
CA GLY A 54 0.99 -12.61 -4.55
C GLY A 54 1.54 -12.79 -5.96
N SER A 55 1.11 -11.94 -6.90
CA SER A 55 1.59 -11.87 -8.27
C SER A 55 2.05 -10.45 -8.61
N SER A 56 2.97 -9.91 -7.82
CA SER A 56 3.59 -8.59 -8.07
C SER A 56 4.74 -8.62 -9.10
N ASP A 57 4.99 -9.74 -9.78
CA ASP A 57 6.04 -9.87 -10.81
C ASP A 57 5.52 -9.78 -12.26
N GLN A 58 4.27 -9.38 -12.46
CA GLN A 58 3.81 -8.78 -13.71
C GLN A 58 3.23 -7.42 -13.34
N THR A 59 3.80 -6.34 -13.87
CA THR A 59 3.11 -5.05 -13.96
C THR A 59 1.92 -5.24 -14.90
N GLN A 60 0.90 -5.98 -14.46
CA GLN A 60 -0.31 -6.15 -15.22
C GLN A 60 -0.93 -4.76 -15.32
N ALA A 61 -1.08 -4.28 -16.54
CA ALA A 61 -1.74 -3.02 -16.78
C ALA A 61 -3.10 -3.02 -16.05
N PRO A 62 -3.50 -1.90 -15.43
CA PRO A 62 -4.75 -1.84 -14.69
C PRO A 62 -5.90 -2.28 -15.61
N ASN A 63 -6.88 -2.98 -15.04
CA ASN A 63 -8.08 -3.34 -15.79
C ASN A 63 -8.75 -2.05 -16.29
N LEU A 64 -8.99 -1.97 -17.60
CA LEU A 64 -9.58 -0.80 -18.25
C LEU A 64 -11.10 -0.71 -18.04
N ILE A 65 -11.72 -1.80 -17.59
CA ILE A 65 -13.16 -1.89 -17.35
C ILE A 65 -13.47 -1.55 -15.91
N VAL A 66 -14.39 -0.60 -15.71
CA VAL A 66 -14.94 -0.29 -14.38
C VAL A 66 -16.04 -1.30 -14.07
N ASN A 67 -16.06 -1.86 -12.86
CA ASN A 67 -17.15 -2.76 -12.42
C ASN A 67 -17.38 -3.92 -13.42
N GLY A 68 -16.30 -4.54 -13.89
CA GLY A 68 -16.34 -5.63 -14.88
C GLY A 68 -16.95 -6.93 -14.34
N ASP A 69 -17.03 -7.06 -13.02
CA ASP A 69 -17.64 -8.16 -12.27
C ASP A 69 -19.11 -7.92 -11.90
N PHE A 70 -19.65 -6.73 -12.16
CA PHE A 70 -21.02 -6.31 -11.85
C PHE A 70 -21.37 -6.24 -10.35
N GLU A 71 -20.39 -6.28 -9.44
CA GLU A 71 -20.67 -6.23 -8.00
C GLU A 71 -21.32 -4.91 -7.56
N GLN A 72 -21.14 -3.86 -8.35
CA GLN A 72 -21.80 -2.56 -8.17
C GLN A 72 -23.04 -2.40 -9.06
N GLY A 73 -23.63 -3.49 -9.55
CA GLY A 73 -24.78 -3.46 -10.45
C GLY A 73 -24.38 -2.99 -11.85
N ASP A 74 -25.14 -2.04 -12.39
CA ASP A 74 -24.97 -1.50 -13.76
C ASP A 74 -23.97 -0.34 -13.86
N GLN A 75 -23.33 0.04 -12.75
CA GLN A 75 -22.44 1.20 -12.71
C GLN A 75 -21.31 1.07 -13.73
N GLY A 76 -21.07 2.13 -14.51
CA GLY A 76 -20.06 2.16 -15.58
C GLY A 76 -20.52 1.57 -16.91
N TRP A 77 -21.60 0.78 -16.94
CA TRP A 77 -22.07 0.10 -18.14
C TRP A 77 -23.17 0.87 -18.87
N LYS A 78 -23.09 0.87 -20.20
CA LYS A 78 -24.16 1.35 -21.09
C LYS A 78 -24.85 0.16 -21.75
N SER A 79 -26.16 0.26 -21.94
CA SER A 79 -26.95 -0.77 -22.61
C SER A 79 -27.97 -0.18 -23.56
N THR A 80 -28.30 -0.93 -24.62
CA THR A 80 -29.42 -0.58 -25.50
C THR A 80 -30.80 -0.88 -24.87
N HIS A 81 -30.89 -1.83 -23.93
CA HIS A 81 -32.16 -2.25 -23.32
C HIS A 81 -32.07 -2.57 -21.81
N GLY A 82 -31.29 -1.79 -21.06
CA GLY A 82 -31.11 -1.99 -19.61
C GLY A 82 -30.11 -3.10 -19.26
N VAL A 83 -29.77 -3.19 -17.98
CA VAL A 83 -28.80 -4.16 -17.45
C VAL A 83 -29.44 -4.87 -16.26
N GLU A 84 -29.55 -6.19 -16.35
CA GLU A 84 -29.85 -7.01 -15.18
C GLU A 84 -28.53 -7.40 -14.53
N ALA A 85 -28.32 -7.02 -13.27
CA ALA A 85 -27.10 -7.27 -12.50
C ALA A 85 -27.42 -7.39 -10.99
N SER A 86 -28.48 -8.12 -10.65
CA SER A 86 -29.03 -8.18 -9.28
C SER A 86 -28.78 -9.49 -8.56
N HIS A 87 -28.33 -10.52 -9.26
CA HIS A 87 -28.31 -11.90 -8.79
C HIS A 87 -26.99 -12.58 -9.11
N SER A 88 -26.59 -13.53 -8.27
CA SER A 88 -25.43 -14.37 -8.53
C SER A 88 -25.75 -15.40 -9.62
N GLY A 89 -24.70 -15.92 -10.27
CA GLY A 89 -24.84 -16.96 -11.30
C GLY A 89 -25.63 -18.19 -10.84
N ASN A 90 -25.62 -18.50 -9.53
CA ASN A 90 -26.36 -19.62 -8.95
C ASN A 90 -27.88 -19.55 -9.21
N VAL A 91 -28.44 -18.34 -9.30
CA VAL A 91 -29.88 -18.15 -9.61
C VAL A 91 -30.22 -18.68 -10.99
N TYR A 92 -29.26 -18.63 -11.91
CA TYR A 92 -29.36 -19.10 -13.29
C TYR A 92 -28.80 -20.52 -13.47
N GLY A 93 -28.52 -21.24 -12.37
CA GLY A 93 -27.99 -22.61 -12.41
C GLY A 93 -26.50 -22.71 -12.73
N VAL A 94 -25.77 -21.60 -12.69
CA VAL A 94 -24.31 -21.54 -12.91
C VAL A 94 -23.60 -21.66 -11.57
N ASN A 95 -22.53 -22.46 -11.48
CA ASN A 95 -21.72 -22.50 -10.26
C ASN A 95 -21.09 -21.11 -10.00
N GLY A 96 -21.37 -20.53 -8.84
CA GLY A 96 -20.81 -19.25 -8.41
C GLY A 96 -19.43 -19.32 -7.73
N GLU A 97 -18.80 -20.50 -7.62
CA GLU A 97 -17.46 -20.62 -7.03
C GLU A 97 -16.44 -19.77 -7.81
N GLY A 98 -15.71 -18.90 -7.11
CA GLY A 98 -14.77 -17.97 -7.73
C GLY A 98 -15.40 -16.69 -8.29
N HIS A 99 -16.71 -16.51 -8.18
CA HIS A 99 -17.44 -15.33 -8.65
C HIS A 99 -18.15 -14.61 -7.49
N GLY A 100 -18.51 -13.34 -7.73
CA GLY A 100 -19.14 -12.48 -6.74
C GLY A 100 -20.63 -12.74 -6.53
N ALA A 101 -21.32 -11.79 -5.90
CA ALA A 101 -22.75 -11.85 -5.64
C ALA A 101 -23.61 -11.53 -6.86
N ARG A 102 -23.02 -11.02 -7.95
CA ARG A 102 -23.74 -10.53 -9.13
C ARG A 102 -23.10 -11.05 -10.42
N VAL A 103 -23.95 -11.31 -11.41
CA VAL A 103 -23.61 -11.49 -12.81
C VAL A 103 -24.59 -10.68 -13.64
N THR A 104 -24.27 -10.40 -14.90
CA THR A 104 -25.24 -9.86 -15.84
C THR A 104 -25.86 -10.95 -16.71
N GLU A 105 -27.18 -10.88 -16.88
CA GLU A 105 -27.93 -11.75 -17.78
C GLU A 105 -28.42 -10.96 -19.00
N LEU A 106 -28.32 -11.59 -20.18
CA LEU A 106 -28.86 -11.07 -21.43
C LEU A 106 -30.04 -11.95 -21.91
N ASP A 107 -31.03 -12.18 -21.06
CA ASP A 107 -32.29 -12.82 -21.45
C ASP A 107 -33.26 -11.77 -21.96
N THR A 108 -33.32 -11.62 -23.28
CA THR A 108 -34.12 -10.58 -23.93
C THR A 108 -34.67 -11.07 -25.26
N TYR A 109 -35.85 -10.58 -25.61
CA TYR A 109 -36.52 -10.86 -26.88
C TYR A 109 -36.07 -9.92 -28.02
N THR A 110 -35.08 -9.06 -27.77
CA THR A 110 -34.55 -8.09 -28.73
C THR A 110 -33.02 -8.04 -28.68
N ASN A 111 -32.38 -7.57 -29.74
CA ASN A 111 -30.93 -7.43 -29.78
C ASN A 111 -30.46 -6.41 -28.73
N THR A 112 -29.70 -6.87 -27.75
CA THR A 112 -29.14 -6.04 -26.68
C THR A 112 -27.63 -6.00 -26.76
N SER A 113 -27.07 -4.81 -26.57
CA SER A 113 -25.63 -4.60 -26.42
C SER A 113 -25.34 -4.04 -25.05
N LEU A 114 -24.25 -4.49 -24.44
CA LEU A 114 -23.70 -3.99 -23.19
C LEU A 114 -22.26 -3.54 -23.45
N TYR A 115 -21.91 -2.31 -23.10
CA TYR A 115 -20.62 -1.74 -23.48
C TYR A 115 -20.12 -0.65 -22.53
N GLN A 116 -18.80 -0.45 -22.52
CA GLN A 116 -18.12 0.73 -21.98
C GLN A 116 -17.23 1.32 -23.06
N ASP A 117 -17.17 2.65 -23.12
CA ASP A 117 -16.22 3.34 -23.99
C ASP A 117 -14.91 3.52 -23.20
N LEU A 118 -13.81 3.00 -23.72
CA LEU A 118 -12.48 3.18 -23.11
C LEU A 118 -11.92 4.56 -23.49
N THR A 119 -11.28 5.23 -22.53
CA THR A 119 -10.57 6.51 -22.74
C THR A 119 -9.07 6.34 -22.60
N ASP A 120 -8.32 7.36 -23.01
CA ASP A 120 -6.87 7.47 -22.76
C ASP A 120 -6.00 6.36 -23.37
N LEU A 121 -6.49 5.74 -24.44
CA LEU A 121 -5.76 4.74 -25.21
C LEU A 121 -4.63 5.37 -26.04
N THR A 122 -3.52 4.66 -26.14
CA THR A 122 -2.37 5.07 -26.96
C THR A 122 -2.38 4.37 -28.32
N GLU A 123 -1.97 5.07 -29.38
CA GLU A 123 -1.83 4.44 -30.71
C GLU A 123 -0.84 3.26 -30.66
N GLY A 124 -1.26 2.12 -31.20
CA GLY A 124 -0.46 0.88 -31.18
C GLY A 124 -0.51 0.11 -29.86
N GLU A 125 -1.31 0.56 -28.89
CA GLU A 125 -1.57 -0.18 -27.65
C GLU A 125 -2.28 -1.52 -27.96
N VAL A 126 -1.82 -2.58 -27.28
CA VAL A 126 -2.41 -3.93 -27.39
C VAL A 126 -3.32 -4.14 -26.20
N ILE A 127 -4.61 -4.22 -26.46
CA ILE A 127 -5.63 -4.47 -25.43
C ILE A 127 -6.01 -5.96 -25.44
N ALA A 128 -5.92 -6.61 -24.29
CA ALA A 128 -6.45 -7.94 -24.07
C ALA A 128 -7.80 -7.85 -23.36
N VAL A 129 -8.80 -8.57 -23.87
CA VAL A 129 -10.13 -8.67 -23.27
C VAL A 129 -10.40 -10.12 -22.92
N SER A 130 -10.76 -10.37 -21.67
CA SER A 130 -11.19 -11.66 -21.16
C SER A 130 -12.52 -11.48 -20.41
N PHE A 131 -13.43 -12.42 -20.59
CA PHE A 131 -14.71 -12.44 -19.89
C PHE A 131 -15.18 -13.89 -19.76
N ASP A 132 -15.94 -14.14 -18.70
CA ASP A 132 -16.61 -15.41 -18.48
C ASP A 132 -18.01 -15.38 -19.09
N PHE A 133 -18.47 -16.52 -19.62
CA PHE A 133 -19.84 -16.66 -20.11
C PHE A 133 -20.41 -18.03 -19.69
N ALA A 134 -21.71 -18.04 -19.39
CA ALA A 134 -22.48 -19.24 -19.15
C ALA A 134 -23.59 -19.39 -20.22
N LYS A 135 -24.08 -20.61 -20.44
CA LYS A 135 -25.11 -20.95 -21.43
C LYS A 135 -26.20 -21.80 -20.80
#